data_AF-A0A1A8ZKT2-F1
#
_entry.id   AF-A0A1A8ZKT2-F1
#
_cell.length_a   1.000
_cell.length_b   1.000
_cell.length_c   1.000
_cell.angle_alpha   90.00
_cell.angle_beta   90.00
_cell.angle_gamma   90.00
#
_symmetry.space_group_name_H-M   'P 1'
#
loop_
_entity.id
_entity.type
_entity.pdbx_description
1 polymer ?
#
loop_
_entity_poly.entity_id
_entity_poly.type
_entity_poly.pdbx_seq_one_letter_code
_entity_poly.pdbx_strand_id
1 'polypeptide(L)'
;MRKANKKTSKCKRDGTTEERGIKYPLNLDFFGKQPLAKLTQGPFAHTYYMDVKGFFVFLVLLCLMKAASGALGNNIRNFAFNCFVKLAYRNKYLTRAINSKLTKMADEEEKALAAAGTDENGDSIFGKIARKEMKVDLVYEDDKVLAFNDINPQAPVHILVIPKIRDGLTRLSKAEERHKEILGHMMWAVAEIVREKNLGDFRLVVNNGPEACQSVYYLHLHILAKRQMRWPPG
;
A
#
# COMPACT_ATOMS: atom_id res chain seq x y z
N MET A 1 39.05 -32.84 -39.85
CA MET A 1 38.75 -31.64 -39.04
C MET A 1 37.24 -31.48 -38.89
N ARG A 2 36.81 -30.96 -37.73
CA ARG A 2 35.57 -31.28 -37.00
C ARG A 2 34.30 -30.65 -37.59
N LYS A 3 33.21 -31.43 -37.63
CA LYS A 3 31.82 -31.01 -37.91
C LYS A 3 31.23 -30.31 -36.68
N ALA A 4 30.70 -29.11 -36.87
CA ALA A 4 29.96 -28.37 -35.84
C ALA A 4 28.48 -28.79 -35.84
N ASN A 5 28.00 -29.25 -34.68
CA ASN A 5 26.66 -29.78 -34.48
C ASN A 5 25.80 -28.69 -33.80
N LYS A 6 24.83 -28.13 -34.52
CA LYS A 6 23.90 -27.09 -34.05
C LYS A 6 22.63 -27.78 -33.55
N LYS A 7 22.48 -27.94 -32.23
CA LYS A 7 21.24 -28.45 -31.61
C LYS A 7 20.26 -27.30 -31.39
N THR A 8 19.21 -27.24 -32.21
CA THR A 8 17.99 -26.47 -31.96
C THR A 8 16.94 -27.38 -31.34
N SER A 9 16.47 -27.08 -30.12
CA SER A 9 15.36 -27.78 -29.49
C SER A 9 14.02 -27.29 -30.06
N LYS A 10 13.30 -28.20 -30.71
CA LYS A 10 11.97 -27.98 -31.28
C LYS A 10 10.95 -28.64 -30.35
N CYS A 11 10.17 -27.85 -29.62
CA CYS A 11 9.05 -28.33 -28.81
C CYS A 11 7.91 -28.73 -29.75
N LYS A 12 7.50 -30.00 -29.73
CA LYS A 12 6.36 -30.51 -30.49
C LYS A 12 5.05 -30.17 -29.77
N ARG A 13 4.03 -29.85 -30.58
CA ARG A 13 2.63 -29.63 -30.19
C ARG A 13 1.87 -30.88 -30.58
N ASP A 14 1.34 -31.57 -29.59
CA ASP A 14 0.54 -32.78 -29.78
C ASP A 14 -0.75 -32.54 -29.01
N GLY A 15 -1.84 -32.30 -29.75
CA GLY A 15 -3.19 -32.20 -29.21
C GLY A 15 -3.90 -33.54 -29.33
N THR A 16 -4.58 -33.95 -28.27
CA THR A 16 -5.67 -34.92 -28.32
C THR A 16 -6.73 -34.54 -27.27
N THR A 17 -7.92 -34.20 -27.77
CA THR A 17 -9.17 -34.10 -27.02
C THR A 17 -9.78 -35.49 -26.89
N GLU A 18 -10.14 -35.91 -25.67
CA GLU A 18 -11.23 -36.88 -25.49
C GLU A 18 -11.86 -36.74 -24.09
N GLU A 19 -13.16 -36.45 -24.09
CA GLU A 19 -14.05 -36.47 -22.93
C GLU A 19 -14.45 -37.90 -22.59
N ARG A 20 -14.43 -38.28 -21.31
CA ARG A 20 -15.53 -38.99 -20.63
C ARG A 20 -15.25 -39.19 -19.13
N GLY A 21 -16.26 -38.88 -18.32
CA GLY A 21 -16.14 -38.63 -16.89
C GLY A 21 -16.12 -39.85 -15.97
N ILE A 22 -15.71 -39.57 -14.73
CA ILE A 22 -15.83 -40.46 -13.57
C ILE A 22 -16.36 -39.63 -12.39
N LYS A 23 -17.48 -40.11 -11.83
CA LYS A 23 -18.19 -39.61 -10.65
C LYS A 23 -17.33 -39.80 -9.39
N TYR A 24 -17.39 -38.84 -8.46
CA TYR A 24 -17.04 -39.06 -7.05
C TYR A 24 -18.19 -38.58 -6.14
N PRO A 25 -18.49 -39.30 -5.05
CA PRO A 25 -19.70 -39.09 -4.26
C PRO A 25 -19.59 -37.85 -3.36
N LEU A 26 -20.71 -37.12 -3.29
CA LEU A 26 -20.98 -36.11 -2.27
C LEU A 26 -20.99 -36.79 -0.89
N ASN A 27 -20.07 -36.39 -0.02
CA ASN A 27 -20.25 -36.54 1.42
C ASN A 27 -20.61 -35.17 1.98
N LEU A 28 -21.82 -35.11 2.55
CA LEU A 28 -22.49 -33.95 3.09
C LEU A 28 -22.23 -33.92 4.60
N ASP A 29 -21.45 -32.98 5.09
CA ASP A 29 -21.45 -32.56 6.51
C ASP A 29 -20.97 -31.08 6.53
N PHE A 30 -21.88 -30.13 6.32
CA PHE A 30 -22.69 -29.41 7.31
C PHE A 30 -21.90 -28.46 8.26
N PHE A 31 -22.01 -27.17 7.90
CA PHE A 31 -21.69 -25.93 8.63
C PHE A 31 -20.22 -25.49 8.83
N GLY A 32 -19.85 -24.43 8.10
CA GLY A 32 -18.73 -23.58 8.54
C GLY A 32 -18.11 -22.62 7.53
N LYS A 33 -18.90 -21.93 6.70
CA LYS A 33 -18.52 -20.72 5.92
C LYS A 33 -19.71 -20.31 5.06
N GLN A 34 -20.21 -19.08 5.17
CA GLN A 34 -20.94 -18.26 4.17
C GLN A 34 -21.35 -16.90 4.83
N PRO A 35 -21.59 -15.80 4.09
CA PRO A 35 -20.58 -14.87 3.58
C PRO A 35 -20.68 -13.45 4.18
N LEU A 36 -19.60 -12.65 4.09
CA LEU A 36 -19.63 -11.19 4.29
C LEU A 36 -20.50 -10.54 3.20
N ALA A 37 -21.65 -9.98 3.59
CA ALA A 37 -22.54 -9.28 2.66
C ALA A 37 -22.00 -7.89 2.29
N LYS A 38 -21.89 -7.60 0.99
CA LYS A 38 -21.62 -6.25 0.44
C LYS A 38 -22.94 -5.50 0.31
N LEU A 39 -23.04 -4.31 0.89
CA LEU A 39 -24.07 -3.32 0.53
C LEU A 39 -23.42 -2.24 -0.35
N THR A 40 -23.91 -2.07 -1.57
CA THR A 40 -23.48 -1.00 -2.48
C THR A 40 -24.71 -0.33 -3.08
N GLN A 41 -25.10 0.86 -2.61
CA GLN A 41 -25.90 1.82 -3.39
C GLN A 41 -25.62 3.26 -2.92
N GLY A 42 -25.21 4.12 -3.85
CA GLY A 42 -25.03 5.58 -3.68
C GLY A 42 -23.65 6.11 -4.11
N PRO A 43 -23.53 7.32 -4.69
CA PRO A 43 -22.32 7.81 -5.37
C PRO A 43 -21.20 8.31 -4.42
N PHE A 44 -21.20 7.86 -3.16
CA PHE A 44 -20.11 8.06 -2.20
C PHE A 44 -20.00 6.79 -1.33
N ALA A 45 -19.36 5.74 -1.85
CA ALA A 45 -19.26 4.46 -1.17
C ALA A 45 -17.92 4.33 -0.42
N HIS A 46 -17.88 4.68 0.87
CA HIS A 46 -16.87 4.15 1.78
C HIS A 46 -17.24 2.70 2.15
N THR A 47 -16.31 1.77 1.95
CA THR A 47 -16.52 0.35 2.27
C THR A 47 -16.23 0.11 3.75
N TYR A 48 -17.26 -0.19 4.55
CA TYR A 48 -17.10 -0.54 5.95
C TYR A 48 -17.09 -2.06 6.12
N TYR A 49 -16.00 -2.61 6.67
CA TYR A 49 -15.94 -4.01 7.10
C TYR A 49 -16.42 -4.09 8.56
N MET A 50 -17.52 -4.81 8.80
CA MET A 50 -18.00 -5.13 10.16
C MET A 50 -17.68 -6.60 10.49
N ASP A 51 -17.16 -6.84 11.69
CA ASP A 51 -16.97 -8.19 12.24
C ASP A 51 -18.33 -8.89 12.47
N VAL A 52 -18.35 -10.23 12.51
CA VAL A 52 -19.51 -11.12 12.64
C VAL A 52 -20.39 -10.74 13.85
N LYS A 53 -19.77 -10.31 14.95
CA LYS A 53 -20.50 -9.78 16.12
C LYS A 53 -21.20 -8.44 15.85
N GLY A 54 -20.59 -7.58 15.02
CA GLY A 54 -21.18 -6.31 14.58
C GLY A 54 -22.33 -6.50 13.59
N PHE A 55 -22.24 -7.51 12.71
CA PHE A 55 -23.32 -7.87 11.80
C PHE A 55 -24.56 -8.40 12.53
N PHE A 56 -24.36 -9.21 13.58
CA PHE A 56 -25.47 -9.72 14.40
C PHE A 56 -26.18 -8.59 15.16
N VAL A 57 -25.44 -7.63 15.70
CA VAL A 57 -26.00 -6.43 16.35
C VAL A 57 -26.75 -5.56 15.34
N PHE A 58 -26.23 -5.41 14.12
CA PHE A 58 -26.89 -4.67 13.04
C PHE A 58 -28.19 -5.34 12.59
N LEU A 59 -28.23 -6.67 12.45
CA LEU A 59 -29.45 -7.41 12.12
C LEU A 59 -30.51 -7.30 13.21
N VAL A 60 -30.10 -7.39 14.48
CA VAL A 60 -31.01 -7.20 15.63
C VAL A 60 -31.55 -5.77 15.66
N LEU A 61 -30.72 -4.76 15.37
CA LEU A 61 -31.18 -3.38 15.20
C LEU A 61 -32.18 -3.24 14.04
N LEU A 62 -31.92 -3.88 12.89
CA LEU A 62 -32.80 -3.83 11.72
C LEU A 62 -34.16 -4.49 12.00
N CYS A 63 -34.17 -5.60 12.75
CA CYS A 63 -35.39 -6.26 13.22
C CYS A 63 -36.19 -5.40 14.20
N LEU A 64 -35.51 -4.75 15.16
CA LEU A 64 -36.15 -3.80 16.08
C LEU A 64 -36.69 -2.56 15.34
N MET A 65 -36.02 -2.15 14.26
CA MET A 65 -36.51 -1.08 13.39
C MET A 65 -37.75 -1.49 12.58
N LYS A 66 -37.95 -2.76 12.23
CA LYS A 66 -39.16 -3.20 11.50
C LYS A 66 -40.38 -3.44 12.40
N ALA A 67 -40.20 -3.59 13.71
CA ALA A 67 -41.27 -4.00 14.63
C ALA A 67 -41.98 -2.85 15.37
N ALA A 68 -41.59 -1.59 15.17
CA ALA A 68 -42.10 -0.47 15.96
C ALA A 68 -42.73 0.64 15.10
N SER A 69 -44.06 0.68 15.07
CA SER A 69 -44.87 1.79 14.53
C SER A 69 -45.34 2.68 15.69
N GLY A 70 -45.18 4.00 15.56
CA GLY A 70 -45.66 4.98 16.55
C GLY A 70 -44.54 5.67 17.36
N ALA A 71 -44.91 6.72 18.10
CA ALA A 71 -43.98 7.62 18.78
C ALA A 71 -43.05 6.94 19.81
N LEU A 72 -43.52 5.85 20.46
CA LEU A 72 -42.73 5.04 21.38
C LEU A 72 -41.61 4.27 20.65
N GLY A 73 -41.86 3.86 19.40
CA GLY A 73 -40.89 3.18 18.54
C GLY A 73 -39.73 4.07 18.10
N ASN A 74 -39.99 5.37 17.89
CA ASN A 74 -38.94 6.32 17.51
C ASN A 74 -37.93 6.56 18.64
N ASN A 75 -38.37 6.57 19.91
CA ASN A 75 -37.48 6.72 21.06
C ASN A 75 -36.57 5.49 21.25
N ILE A 76 -37.12 4.28 21.06
CA ILE A 76 -36.35 3.03 21.15
C ILE A 76 -35.35 2.92 19.98
N ARG A 77 -35.75 3.33 18.78
CA ARG A 77 -34.86 3.40 17.60
C ARG A 77 -33.72 4.38 17.81
N ASN A 78 -34.00 5.58 18.32
CA ASN A 78 -32.97 6.58 18.63
C ASN A 78 -32.04 6.13 19.76
N PHE A 79 -32.55 5.43 20.77
CA PHE A 79 -31.74 4.85 21.84
C PHE A 79 -30.84 3.72 21.33
N ALA A 80 -31.37 2.81 20.50
CA ALA A 80 -30.62 1.72 19.90
C ALA A 80 -29.55 2.25 18.92
N PHE A 81 -29.86 3.28 18.12
CA PHE A 81 -28.92 3.96 17.24
C PHE A 81 -27.82 4.65 18.05
N ASN A 82 -28.15 5.38 19.11
CA ASN A 82 -27.16 6.03 19.98
C ASN A 82 -26.28 5.03 20.73
N CYS A 83 -26.84 3.89 21.16
CA CYS A 83 -26.07 2.80 21.75
C CYS A 83 -25.14 2.16 20.72
N PHE A 84 -25.59 1.93 19.49
CA PHE A 84 -24.76 1.43 18.39
C PHE A 84 -23.63 2.40 18.04
N VAL A 85 -23.92 3.69 17.90
CA VAL A 85 -22.90 4.72 17.67
C VAL A 85 -21.89 4.73 18.82
N LYS A 86 -22.34 4.68 20.08
CA LYS A 86 -21.45 4.59 21.26
C LYS A 86 -20.64 3.29 21.31
N LEU A 87 -21.17 2.17 20.83
CA LEU A 87 -20.46 0.88 20.80
C LEU A 87 -19.44 0.84 19.65
N ALA A 88 -19.80 1.34 18.47
CA ALA A 88 -18.92 1.48 17.31
C ALA A 88 -17.78 2.48 17.57
N TYR A 89 -18.02 3.52 18.38
CA TYR A 89 -17.01 4.48 18.85
C TYR A 89 -16.23 4.04 20.10
N ARG A 90 -16.52 2.87 20.69
CA ARG A 90 -15.95 2.48 21.98
C ARG A 90 -14.53 1.89 21.92
N ASN A 91 -13.91 1.86 20.75
CA ASN A 91 -12.48 1.58 20.65
C ASN A 91 -11.72 2.86 20.28
N LYS A 92 -11.67 3.82 21.22
CA LYS A 92 -10.99 5.12 21.07
C LYS A 92 -9.56 4.99 20.54
N TYR A 93 -8.84 3.92 20.89
CA TYR A 93 -7.48 3.66 20.41
C TYR A 93 -7.45 3.28 18.93
N LEU A 94 -8.38 2.43 18.50
CA LEU A 94 -8.49 2.04 17.10
C LEU A 94 -8.97 3.22 16.23
N THR A 95 -9.95 3.98 16.69
CA THR A 95 -10.44 5.18 15.98
C THR A 95 -9.37 6.26 15.89
N ARG A 96 -8.58 6.48 16.96
CA ARG A 96 -7.49 7.46 16.96
C ARG A 96 -6.34 7.04 16.04
N ALA A 97 -5.95 5.77 16.07
CA ALA A 97 -4.91 5.25 15.18
C ALA A 97 -5.33 5.31 13.70
N ILE A 98 -6.58 4.93 13.39
CA ILE A 98 -7.14 5.01 12.04
C ILE A 98 -7.25 6.47 11.57
N ASN A 99 -7.79 7.37 12.39
CA ASN A 99 -7.89 8.79 12.04
C ASN A 99 -6.51 9.41 11.83
N SER A 100 -5.54 9.13 12.70
CA SER A 100 -4.17 9.64 12.55
C SER A 100 -3.47 9.12 11.28
N LYS A 101 -3.84 7.92 10.82
CA LYS A 101 -3.29 7.33 9.61
C LYS A 101 -3.96 7.89 8.36
N LEU A 102 -5.28 8.11 8.42
CA LEU A 102 -6.04 8.77 7.36
C LEU A 102 -5.57 10.21 7.14
N THR A 103 -5.34 10.98 8.21
CA THR A 103 -4.80 12.36 8.09
C THR A 103 -3.43 12.36 7.44
N LYS A 104 -2.52 11.46 7.86
CA LYS A 104 -1.16 11.38 7.29
C LYS A 104 -1.14 11.05 5.80
N MET A 105 -2.08 10.22 5.31
CA MET A 105 -2.16 9.91 3.88
C MET A 105 -2.69 11.10 3.09
N ALA A 106 -3.70 11.81 3.61
CA ALA A 106 -4.20 13.04 3.02
C ALA A 106 -3.10 14.12 2.93
N ASP A 107 -2.26 14.23 3.96
CA ASP A 107 -1.15 15.20 3.97
C ASP A 107 -0.13 14.93 2.85
N GLU A 108 0.16 13.66 2.50
CA GLU A 108 1.11 13.34 1.42
C GLU A 108 0.52 13.61 0.03
N GLU A 109 -0.78 13.37 -0.17
CA GLU A 109 -1.47 13.72 -1.40
C GLU A 109 -1.50 15.25 -1.61
N GLU A 110 -1.81 16.01 -0.55
CA GLU A 110 -1.77 17.47 -0.59
C GLU A 110 -0.37 17.99 -0.90
N LYS A 111 0.67 17.44 -0.27
CA LYS A 111 2.07 17.79 -0.58
C LYS A 111 2.44 17.48 -2.03
N ALA A 112 2.00 16.33 -2.56
CA ALA A 112 2.27 15.96 -3.94
C ALA A 112 1.60 16.91 -4.94
N LEU A 113 0.37 17.34 -4.66
CA LEU A 113 -0.32 18.35 -5.45
C LEU A 113 0.38 19.72 -5.37
N ALA A 114 0.83 20.12 -4.17
CA ALA A 114 1.52 21.39 -3.96
C ALA A 114 2.92 21.43 -4.61
N ALA A 115 3.63 20.31 -4.64
CA ALA A 115 4.97 20.21 -5.23
C ALA A 115 4.96 20.18 -6.77
N ALA A 116 3.80 19.99 -7.39
CA ALA A 116 3.65 19.91 -8.84
C ALA A 116 4.05 21.23 -9.53
N GLY A 117 5.27 21.28 -10.06
CA GLY A 117 5.78 22.38 -10.88
C GLY A 117 6.77 23.34 -10.20
N THR A 118 6.92 23.29 -8.87
CA THR A 118 7.81 24.22 -8.13
C THR A 118 9.26 23.74 -8.06
N ASP A 119 9.46 22.43 -8.01
CA ASP A 119 10.75 21.84 -7.60
C ASP A 119 11.57 21.29 -8.78
N GLU A 120 11.12 21.52 -10.02
CA GLU A 120 11.85 21.13 -11.23
C GLU A 120 13.18 21.87 -11.37
N ASN A 121 13.23 23.12 -10.90
CA ASN A 121 14.35 24.03 -11.07
C ASN A 121 14.99 24.49 -9.73
N GLY A 122 14.53 23.97 -8.58
CA GLY A 122 14.92 24.43 -7.24
C GLY A 122 15.72 23.43 -6.41
N ASP A 123 16.22 23.91 -5.27
CA ASP A 123 16.89 23.13 -4.23
C ASP A 123 15.86 22.48 -3.28
N SER A 124 15.47 21.24 -3.59
CA SER A 124 14.56 20.46 -2.76
C SER A 124 15.13 20.16 -1.36
N ILE A 125 14.26 19.80 -0.41
CA ILE A 125 14.69 19.33 0.92
C ILE A 125 15.68 18.15 0.84
N PHE A 126 15.52 17.25 -0.13
CA PHE A 126 16.46 16.13 -0.34
C PHE A 126 17.80 16.58 -0.91
N GLY A 127 17.85 17.68 -1.67
CA GLY A 127 19.10 18.31 -2.09
C GLY A 127 19.92 18.82 -0.90
N LYS A 128 19.27 19.48 0.06
CA LYS A 128 19.89 19.92 1.32
C LYS A 128 20.41 18.75 2.14
N ILE A 129 19.64 17.67 2.20
CA ILE A 129 20.04 16.43 2.88
C ILE A 129 21.25 15.79 2.19
N ALA A 130 21.24 15.69 0.85
CA ALA A 130 22.37 15.17 0.07
C ALA A 130 23.66 15.96 0.29
N ARG A 131 23.57 17.29 0.48
CA ARG A 131 24.69 18.17 0.83
C ARG A 131 25.02 18.22 2.33
N LYS A 132 24.33 17.44 3.16
CA LYS A 132 24.50 17.39 4.63
C LYS A 132 24.22 18.73 5.34
N GLU A 133 23.41 19.60 4.74
CA GLU A 133 22.96 20.86 5.34
C GLU A 133 21.86 20.65 6.38
N MET A 134 21.19 19.49 6.33
CA MET A 134 20.11 19.11 7.25
C MET A 134 20.44 17.76 7.89
N LYS A 135 20.20 17.65 9.21
CA LYS A 135 20.35 16.39 9.93
C LYS A 135 19.18 15.46 9.63
N VAL A 136 19.49 14.21 9.32
CA VAL A 136 18.54 13.12 9.13
C VAL A 136 18.98 11.90 9.94
N ASP A 137 18.05 11.00 10.23
CA ASP A 137 18.36 9.72 10.84
C ASP A 137 18.95 8.79 9.78
N LEU A 138 20.28 8.81 9.68
CA LEU A 138 21.04 8.14 8.63
C LEU A 138 21.02 6.62 8.81
N VAL A 139 20.70 5.93 7.73
CA VAL A 139 20.54 4.47 7.68
C VAL A 139 21.69 3.81 6.93
N TYR A 140 22.12 4.43 5.83
CA TYR A 140 23.19 3.95 4.94
C TYR A 140 23.75 5.13 4.13
N GLU A 141 25.04 5.11 3.84
CA GLU A 141 25.71 6.10 2.99
C GLU A 141 26.90 5.47 2.29
N ASP A 142 27.01 5.67 0.98
CA ASP A 142 28.20 5.33 0.19
C ASP A 142 28.62 6.52 -0.69
N ASP A 143 29.45 6.32 -1.72
CA ASP A 143 29.91 7.38 -2.61
C ASP A 143 28.80 7.97 -3.50
N LYS A 144 27.75 7.20 -3.82
CA LYS A 144 26.72 7.56 -4.81
C LYS A 144 25.35 7.83 -4.21
N VAL A 145 24.99 7.20 -3.09
CA VAL A 145 23.66 7.25 -2.50
C VAL A 145 23.68 7.54 -1.00
N LEU A 146 22.54 7.99 -0.52
CA LEU A 146 22.26 8.25 0.88
C LEU A 146 20.89 7.63 1.21
N ALA A 147 20.79 6.95 2.34
CA ALA A 147 19.53 6.43 2.85
C ALA A 147 19.27 6.87 4.28
N PHE A 148 18.03 7.22 4.58
CA PHE A 148 17.62 7.72 5.89
C PHE A 148 16.17 7.34 6.20
N ASN A 149 15.79 7.37 7.48
CA ASN A 149 14.42 7.06 7.88
C ASN A 149 13.46 8.20 7.49
N ASP A 150 12.31 7.84 6.95
CA ASP A 150 11.25 8.79 6.59
C ASP A 150 10.64 9.42 7.87
N ILE A 151 10.46 10.74 7.86
CA ILE A 151 9.88 11.49 8.99
C ILE A 151 8.39 11.18 9.23
N ASN A 152 7.70 10.69 8.20
CA ASN A 152 6.30 10.27 8.22
C ASN A 152 6.16 8.78 7.82
N PRO A 153 6.61 7.84 8.68
CA PRO A 153 6.69 6.43 8.33
C PRO A 153 5.31 5.78 8.08
N GLN A 154 5.18 5.05 6.96
CA GLN A 154 3.97 4.32 6.57
C GLN A 154 4.02 2.82 6.93
N ALA A 155 5.15 2.37 7.48
CA ALA A 155 5.41 1.04 8.00
C ALA A 155 6.40 1.15 9.19
N PRO A 156 6.54 0.13 10.05
CA PRO A 156 7.49 0.18 11.16
C PRO A 156 8.94 0.45 10.71
N VAL A 157 9.29 0.01 9.49
CA VAL A 157 10.48 0.47 8.78
C VAL A 157 10.04 1.16 7.50
N HIS A 158 10.35 2.45 7.38
CA HIS A 158 10.15 3.26 6.18
C HIS A 158 11.43 4.06 5.92
N ILE A 159 12.20 3.63 4.92
CA ILE A 159 13.50 4.22 4.58
C ILE A 159 13.41 4.82 3.19
N LEU A 160 13.99 6.00 2.99
CA LEU A 160 14.16 6.63 1.70
C LEU A 160 15.60 6.44 1.23
N VAL A 161 15.78 6.00 -0.02
CA VAL A 161 17.09 5.92 -0.69
C VAL A 161 17.14 6.95 -1.81
N ILE A 162 18.12 7.86 -1.77
CA ILE A 162 18.28 8.95 -2.73
C ILE A 162 19.69 8.95 -3.34
N PRO A 163 19.87 9.37 -4.61
CA PRO A 163 21.20 9.63 -5.13
C PRO A 163 21.78 10.89 -4.48
N LYS A 164 23.10 10.94 -4.26
CA LYS A 164 23.78 12.16 -3.80
C LYS A 164 23.86 13.22 -4.89
N ILE A 165 24.04 12.78 -6.13
CA ILE A 165 24.06 13.64 -7.33
C ILE A 165 22.82 13.31 -8.14
N ARG A 166 21.85 14.24 -8.20
CA ARG A 166 20.61 14.03 -8.94
C ARG A 166 20.77 14.15 -10.46
N ASP A 167 21.68 14.99 -10.96
CA ASP A 167 21.88 15.25 -12.41
C ASP A 167 20.58 15.51 -13.21
N GLY A 168 19.65 16.29 -12.63
CA GLY A 168 18.34 16.59 -13.22
C GLY A 168 17.26 15.52 -13.01
N LEU A 169 17.58 14.41 -12.34
CA LEU A 169 16.66 13.30 -12.05
C LEU A 169 15.67 13.62 -10.93
N THR A 170 14.72 14.52 -11.23
CA THR A 170 13.66 14.94 -10.30
C THR A 170 12.59 13.87 -10.10
N ARG A 171 12.43 12.96 -11.07
CA ARG A 171 11.44 11.87 -11.09
C ARG A 171 11.91 10.77 -12.04
N LEU A 172 11.41 9.55 -11.88
CA LEU A 172 11.88 8.40 -12.66
C LEU A 172 11.63 8.55 -14.16
N SER A 173 10.52 9.17 -14.57
CA SER A 173 10.18 9.38 -15.98
C SER A 173 11.09 10.38 -16.70
N LYS A 174 11.98 11.08 -15.98
CA LYS A 174 13.05 11.92 -16.54
C LYS A 174 14.41 11.20 -16.60
N ALA A 175 14.44 9.89 -16.33
CA ALA A 175 15.66 9.11 -16.47
C ALA A 175 16.17 9.13 -17.92
N GLU A 176 17.49 9.11 -18.04
CA GLU A 176 18.22 9.18 -19.31
C GLU A 176 19.31 8.10 -19.27
N GLU A 177 19.98 7.83 -20.39
CA GLU A 177 20.96 6.75 -20.47
C GLU A 177 22.11 6.90 -19.47
N ARG A 178 22.57 8.13 -19.22
CA ARG A 178 23.59 8.43 -18.19
C ARG A 178 23.15 8.05 -16.77
N HIS A 179 21.84 7.97 -16.51
CA HIS A 179 21.30 7.61 -15.21
C HIS A 179 21.23 6.10 -14.96
N LYS A 180 21.52 5.24 -15.95
CA LYS A 180 21.44 3.78 -15.80
C LYS A 180 22.28 3.25 -14.64
N GLU A 181 23.51 3.76 -14.50
CA GLU A 181 24.43 3.32 -13.45
C GLU A 181 23.89 3.68 -12.06
N ILE A 182 23.50 4.94 -11.83
CA ILE A 182 22.98 5.37 -10.53
C ILE A 182 21.66 4.67 -10.17
N LEU A 183 20.77 4.43 -11.14
CA LEU A 183 19.53 3.69 -10.91
C LEU A 183 19.81 2.24 -10.48
N GLY A 184 20.75 1.57 -11.15
CA GLY A 184 21.20 0.22 -10.76
C GLY A 184 21.83 0.22 -9.37
N HIS A 185 22.68 1.21 -9.09
CA HIS A 185 23.34 1.37 -7.79
C HIS A 185 22.34 1.62 -6.65
N MET A 186 21.30 2.43 -6.88
CA MET A 186 20.24 2.65 -5.90
C MET A 186 19.47 1.36 -5.58
N MET A 187 19.16 0.52 -6.59
CA MET A 187 18.54 -0.79 -6.36
C MET A 187 19.47 -1.76 -5.62
N TRP A 188 20.77 -1.73 -5.93
CA TRP A 188 21.77 -2.53 -5.21
C TRP A 188 21.89 -2.09 -3.74
N ALA A 189 21.95 -0.79 -3.46
CA ALA A 189 22.00 -0.25 -2.11
C ALA A 189 20.77 -0.67 -1.28
N VAL A 190 19.58 -0.71 -1.88
CA VAL A 190 18.38 -1.27 -1.21
C VAL A 190 18.62 -2.71 -0.74
N ALA A 191 19.24 -3.55 -1.58
CA ALA A 191 19.54 -4.94 -1.22
C ALA A 191 20.57 -5.05 -0.08
N GLU A 192 21.60 -4.19 -0.06
CA GLU A 192 22.55 -4.10 1.06
C GLU A 192 21.83 -3.70 2.35
N ILE A 193 21.04 -2.61 2.33
CA ILE A 193 20.29 -2.11 3.50
C ILE A 193 19.37 -3.19 4.07
N VAL A 194 18.63 -3.91 3.22
CA VAL A 194 17.73 -4.99 3.63
C VAL A 194 18.49 -6.13 4.29
N ARG A 195 19.67 -6.49 3.77
CA ARG A 195 20.52 -7.55 4.32
C ARG A 195 21.13 -7.14 5.67
N GLU A 196 21.76 -5.97 5.72
CA GLU A 196 22.44 -5.46 6.92
C GLU A 196 21.47 -5.24 8.07
N LYS A 197 20.27 -4.71 7.80
CA LYS A 197 19.24 -4.46 8.83
C LYS A 197 18.33 -5.66 9.07
N ASN A 198 18.60 -6.79 8.42
CA ASN A 198 17.80 -8.01 8.51
C ASN A 198 16.30 -7.73 8.37
N LEU A 199 15.91 -6.98 7.34
CA LEU A 199 14.54 -6.47 7.21
C LEU A 199 13.55 -7.58 6.84
N GLY A 200 14.01 -8.62 6.15
CA GLY A 200 13.17 -9.70 5.63
C GLY A 200 12.37 -9.21 4.42
N ASP A 201 11.08 -9.56 4.37
CA ASP A 201 10.19 -9.13 3.29
C ASP A 201 9.95 -7.61 3.32
N PHE A 202 9.99 -6.99 2.13
CA PHE A 202 9.78 -5.57 1.96
C PHE A 202 9.04 -5.25 0.66
N ARG A 203 8.49 -4.03 0.57
CA ARG A 203 8.00 -3.44 -0.67
C ARG A 203 8.88 -2.24 -1.02
N LEU A 204 9.34 -2.22 -2.27
CA LEU A 204 10.00 -1.06 -2.87
C LEU A 204 8.98 -0.24 -3.66
N VAL A 205 8.93 1.07 -3.45
CA VAL A 205 8.02 1.98 -4.17
C VAL A 205 8.80 3.16 -4.75
N VAL A 206 8.43 3.57 -5.96
CA VAL A 206 8.89 4.80 -6.60
C VAL A 206 7.67 5.52 -7.13
N ASN A 207 7.43 6.73 -6.63
CA ASN A 207 6.32 7.56 -7.07
C ASN A 207 6.80 8.49 -8.20
N ASN A 208 5.97 8.67 -9.23
CA ASN A 208 6.29 9.53 -10.37
C ASN A 208 5.13 10.46 -10.70
N GLY A 209 5.25 11.73 -10.33
CA GLY A 209 4.24 12.76 -10.56
C GLY A 209 3.14 12.82 -9.48
N PRO A 210 2.23 13.79 -9.62
CA PRO A 210 1.25 14.13 -8.57
C PRO A 210 0.24 13.00 -8.32
N GLU A 211 -0.29 12.38 -9.37
CA GLU A 211 -1.27 11.28 -9.24
C GLU A 211 -0.69 10.02 -8.58
N ALA A 212 0.64 9.85 -8.64
CA ALA A 212 1.35 8.79 -7.95
C ALA A 212 1.76 9.19 -6.52
N CYS A 213 1.31 10.34 -6.01
CA CYS A 213 1.70 10.91 -4.72
C CYS A 213 3.22 11.13 -4.58
N GLN A 214 3.88 11.68 -5.61
CA GLN A 214 5.26 12.13 -5.48
C GLN A 214 5.30 13.50 -4.77
N SER A 215 5.70 13.52 -3.49
CA SER A 215 5.73 14.74 -2.66
C SER A 215 7.03 15.54 -2.75
N VAL A 216 8.14 14.93 -3.20
CA VAL A 216 9.44 15.60 -3.41
C VAL A 216 9.99 15.28 -4.79
N TYR A 217 10.31 16.32 -5.57
CA TYR A 217 10.86 16.20 -6.93
C TYR A 217 12.38 16.01 -6.93
N TYR A 218 12.79 14.97 -6.22
CA TYR A 218 14.13 14.44 -6.16
C TYR A 218 13.97 12.93 -6.11
N LEU A 219 14.54 12.18 -7.06
CA LEU A 219 14.28 10.74 -7.14
C LEU A 219 14.60 10.03 -5.82
N HIS A 220 13.64 9.25 -5.32
CA HIS A 220 13.79 8.50 -4.08
C HIS A 220 13.08 7.14 -4.19
N LEU A 221 13.64 6.13 -3.55
CA LEU A 221 13.02 4.81 -3.39
C LEU A 221 12.53 4.66 -1.96
N HIS A 222 11.29 4.22 -1.79
CA HIS A 222 10.75 3.88 -0.48
C HIS A 222 10.94 2.40 -0.20
N ILE A 223 11.66 2.07 0.88
CA ILE A 223 11.69 0.72 1.45
C ILE A 223 10.68 0.67 2.58
N LEU A 224 9.61 -0.11 2.41
CA LEU A 224 8.60 -0.37 3.42
C LEU A 224 8.75 -1.81 3.91
N ALA A 225 8.94 -2.01 5.22
CA ALA A 225 9.15 -3.36 5.77
C ALA A 225 8.54 -3.54 7.18
N LYS A 226 8.71 -4.75 7.73
CA LYS A 226 8.29 -5.13 9.10
C LYS A 226 6.77 -5.06 9.38
N ARG A 227 5.95 -5.15 8.34
CA ARG A 227 4.52 -5.46 8.43
C ARG A 227 4.03 -6.09 7.14
N GLN A 228 2.89 -6.79 7.19
CA GLN A 228 2.20 -7.26 6.00
C GLN A 228 1.80 -6.06 5.10
N MET A 229 2.19 -6.12 3.83
CA MET A 229 1.77 -5.15 2.82
C MET A 229 0.46 -5.63 2.17
N ARG A 230 -0.46 -4.69 1.91
CA ARG A 230 -1.76 -4.98 1.27
C ARG A 230 -1.68 -4.86 -0.24
N TRP A 231 -2.69 -5.37 -0.93
CA TRP A 231 -2.89 -5.24 -2.37
C TRP A 231 -4.29 -4.66 -2.65
N PRO A 232 -4.44 -3.65 -3.53
CA PRO A 232 -3.43 -3.02 -4.37
C PRO A 232 -2.37 -2.20 -3.57
N PRO A 233 -1.25 -1.80 -4.20
CA PRO A 233 -0.15 -1.07 -3.55
C PRO A 233 -0.37 0.44 -3.61
N GLY A 234 -1.52 0.87 -3.08
CA GLY A 234 -2.04 2.24 -3.06
C GLY A 234 -3.47 2.18 -2.59
#